data_AF-A0A8C2BN13-F1
#
_entry.id   AF-A0A8C2BN13-F1
#
_cell.length_a   1.000
_cell.length_b   1.000
_cell.length_c   1.000
_cell.angle_alpha   90.00
_cell.angle_beta   90.00
_cell.angle_gamma   90.00
#
_symmetry.space_group_name_H-M   'P 1'
#
loop_
_entity.id
_entity.type
_entity.pdbx_description
1 polymer ?
#
loop_
_entity_poly.entity_id
_entity_poly.type
_entity_poly.pdbx_seq_one_letter_code
_entity_poly.pdbx_strand_id
1 'polypeptide(L)'
;VLLYISNITDSVNECLKLFDTFGKLSGYKINWSKSVLLPLNLAAKSEIQALPNMIPVSDQFNYLGIRVFPSLSRISKWNYQSLLDKI
;
A
#
# COMPACT_ATOMS: atom_id res chain seq x y z
N VAL A 1 -8.33 2.77 4.05
CA VAL A 1 -7.93 1.63 4.91
C VAL A 1 -6.48 1.32 4.63
N LEU A 2 -5.70 0.96 5.66
CA LEU A 2 -4.34 0.45 5.52
C LEU A 2 -4.34 -1.03 5.87
N LEU A 3 -3.64 -1.83 5.07
CA LEU A 3 -3.55 -3.28 5.25
C LEU A 3 -2.09 -3.68 5.15
N TYR A 4 -1.65 -4.46 6.13
CA TYR A 4 -0.37 -5.15 6.09
C TYR A 4 -0.64 -6.61 5.72
N ILE A 5 0.05 -7.10 4.68
CA ILE A 5 -0.18 -8.43 4.12
C ILE A 5 1.15 -9.18 4.09
N SER A 6 1.15 -10.39 4.64
CA SER A 6 2.22 -11.39 4.48
C SER A 6 1.77 -12.46 3.49
N ASN A 7 2.72 -13.21 2.89
CA ASN A 7 2.45 -14.22 1.86
C ASN A 7 1.61 -13.63 0.70
N ILE A 8 2.22 -12.71 -0.04
CA ILE A 8 1.50 -11.82 -0.97
C ILE A 8 0.65 -12.60 -1.97
N THR A 9 1.20 -13.68 -2.54
CA THR A 9 0.54 -14.48 -3.57
C THR A 9 -0.80 -15.05 -3.11
N ASP A 10 -0.87 -15.56 -1.88
CA ASP A 10 -2.08 -16.20 -1.36
C ASP A 10 -3.03 -15.16 -0.76
N SER A 11 -2.49 -14.32 0.13
CA SER A 11 -3.29 -13.40 0.94
C SER A 11 -3.95 -12.29 0.11
N VAL A 12 -3.28 -11.77 -0.93
CA VAL A 12 -3.88 -10.71 -1.76
C VAL A 12 -5.08 -11.25 -2.51
N ASN A 13 -5.00 -12.45 -3.06
CA ASN A 13 -6.11 -13.08 -3.78
C ASN A 13 -7.33 -13.27 -2.87
N GLU A 14 -7.13 -13.75 -1.63
CA GLU A 14 -8.22 -13.88 -0.67
C GLU A 14 -8.78 -12.51 -0.22
N CYS A 15 -7.93 -11.50 -0.05
CA CYS A 15 -8.40 -10.13 0.22
C CYS A 15 -9.28 -9.59 -0.92
N LEU A 16 -8.91 -9.81 -2.18
CA LEU A 16 -9.69 -9.36 -3.34
C LEU A 16 -11.09 -10.02 -3.36
N LYS A 17 -11.19 -11.32 -3.04
CA LYS A 17 -12.47 -12.03 -2.90
C LYS A 17 -13.33 -11.46 -1.77
N LEU A 18 -12.71 -11.16 -0.62
CA LEU A 18 -13.40 -10.54 0.51
C LEU A 18 -13.94 -9.15 0.12
N PHE A 19 -13.14 -8.33 -0.55
CA PHE A 19 -13.59 -7.01 -1.00
C PHE A 19 -14.73 -7.08 -2.00
N ASP A 20 -14.72 -8.02 -2.93
CA ASP A 20 -15.83 -8.22 -3.86
C ASP A 20 -17.11 -8.64 -3.12
N THR A 21 -17.00 -9.57 -2.17
CA THR A 21 -18.14 -10.06 -1.37
C THR A 21 -18.74 -8.93 -0.52
N PHE A 22 -17.91 -8.23 0.26
CA PHE A 22 -18.37 -7.12 1.09
C PHE A 22 -18.80 -5.91 0.25
N GLY A 23 -18.20 -5.70 -0.92
CA GLY A 23 -18.62 -4.66 -1.86
C GLY A 23 -20.04 -4.91 -2.38
N LYS A 24 -20.38 -6.16 -2.71
CA LYS A 24 -21.74 -6.56 -3.10
C LYS A 24 -22.75 -6.39 -1.96
N LEU A 25 -22.36 -6.75 -0.73
CA LEU A 25 -23.24 -6.64 0.44
C LEU A 25 -23.49 -5.19 0.87
N SER A 26 -22.46 -4.34 0.82
CA SER A 26 -22.52 -2.96 1.30
C SER A 26 -22.91 -1.94 0.23
N GLY A 27 -22.83 -2.30 -1.05
CA GLY A 27 -23.01 -1.38 -2.18
C GLY A 27 -21.80 -0.48 -2.46
N TYR A 28 -20.72 -0.59 -1.69
CA TYR A 28 -19.49 0.18 -1.92
C TYR A 28 -18.53 -0.54 -2.89
N LYS A 29 -17.72 0.25 -3.61
CA LYS A 29 -16.66 -0.25 -4.49
C LYS A 29 -15.32 0.38 -4.12
N ILE A 30 -14.26 -0.42 -4.17
CA ILE A 30 -12.89 0.08 -4.03
C ILE A 30 -12.48 0.83 -5.28
N ASN A 31 -11.87 2.00 -5.10
CA ASN A 31 -11.24 2.75 -6.18
C ASN A 31 -9.78 2.29 -6.34
N TRP A 32 -9.56 1.31 -7.21
CA TRP A 32 -8.26 0.69 -7.43
C TRP A 32 -7.20 1.67 -7.96
N SER A 33 -7.58 2.68 -8.75
CA SER A 33 -6.63 3.68 -9.26
C SER A 33 -6.14 4.65 -8.18
N LYS A 34 -6.85 4.74 -7.04
CA LYS A 34 -6.40 5.45 -5.83
C LYS A 34 -5.78 4.51 -4.78
N SER A 35 -5.76 3.21 -5.03
CA SER A 35 -5.09 2.22 -4.19
C SER A 35 -3.62 2.08 -4.58
N VAL A 36 -2.82 1.44 -3.72
CA VAL A 36 -1.40 1.24 -3.96
C VAL A 36 -0.92 -0.04 -3.27
N LEU A 37 -0.05 -0.78 -3.94
CA LEU A 37 0.76 -1.84 -3.36
C LEU A 37 2.16 -1.30 -3.05
N LEU A 38 2.55 -1.36 -1.79
CA LEU A 38 3.87 -0.94 -1.31
C LEU A 38 4.69 -2.17 -0.88
N PRO A 39 5.56 -2.73 -1.76
CA PRO A 39 6.45 -3.82 -1.36
C PRO A 39 7.45 -3.35 -0.30
N LEU A 40 7.46 -4.03 0.85
CA LEU A 40 8.29 -3.65 1.99
C LEU A 40 9.68 -4.31 1.99
N ASN A 41 9.89 -5.34 1.17
CA ASN A 41 11.17 -6.04 1.04
C ASN A 41 11.37 -6.59 -0.39
N LEU A 42 12.55 -7.16 -0.67
CA LEU A 42 12.90 -7.68 -1.99
C LEU A 42 12.04 -8.87 -2.42
N ALA A 43 11.70 -9.78 -1.49
CA ALA A 43 10.84 -10.93 -1.79
C ALA A 43 9.45 -10.46 -2.25
N ALA A 44 8.85 -9.53 -1.51
CA ALA A 44 7.57 -8.90 -1.86
C ALA A 44 7.62 -8.20 -3.22
N LYS A 45 8.74 -7.54 -3.55
CA LYS A 45 8.92 -6.87 -4.86
C LYS A 45 8.96 -7.87 -6.03
N SER A 46 9.52 -9.06 -5.81
CA SER A 46 9.55 -10.14 -6.80
C SER A 46 8.17 -10.80 -6.93
N GLU A 47 7.51 -11.10 -5.82
CA GLU A 47 6.19 -11.77 -5.79
C GLU A 47 5.07 -10.89 -6.35
N ILE A 48 5.15 -9.56 -6.18
CA ILE A 48 4.13 -8.62 -6.68
C ILE A 48 3.93 -8.71 -8.19
N GLN A 49 4.95 -9.12 -8.94
CA GLN A 49 4.87 -9.27 -10.41
C GLN A 49 3.89 -10.37 -10.84
N ALA A 50 3.55 -11.30 -9.93
CA ALA A 50 2.57 -12.35 -10.19
C ALA A 50 1.13 -11.92 -9.90
N LEU A 51 0.91 -10.72 -9.34
CA LEU A 51 -0.42 -10.22 -9.00
C LEU A 51 -1.12 -9.58 -10.20
N PRO A 52 -2.46 -9.49 -10.18
CA PRO A 52 -3.21 -8.75 -11.20
C PRO A 52 -2.80 -7.28 -11.28
N ASN A 53 -2.62 -6.77 -12.50
CA ASN A 53 -2.19 -5.39 -12.79
C ASN A 53 -3.21 -4.28 -12.44
N MET A 54 -4.25 -4.58 -11.65
CA MET A 54 -5.31 -3.60 -11.35
C MET A 54 -4.90 -2.57 -10.29
N ILE A 55 -3.97 -2.93 -9.39
CA ILE A 55 -3.52 -2.05 -8.31
C ILE A 55 -2.12 -1.51 -8.66
N PRO A 56 -1.93 -0.18 -8.70
CA PRO A 56 -0.62 0.41 -8.92
C PRO A 56 0.40 -0.04 -7.87
N VAL A 57 1.60 -0.41 -8.32
CA VAL A 57 2.75 -0.67 -7.44
C VAL A 57 3.57 0.62 -7.32
N SER A 58 3.91 1.03 -6.11
CA SER A 58 4.73 2.22 -5.86
C SER A 58 5.69 2.00 -4.69
N ASP A 59 6.77 2.78 -4.62
CA ASP A 59 7.69 2.82 -3.49
C ASP A 59 7.27 3.84 -2.42
N GLN A 60 6.13 4.49 -2.59
CA GLN A 60 5.60 5.48 -1.67
C GLN A 60 4.08 5.67 -1.80
N PHE A 61 3.46 6.24 -0.76
CA PHE A 61 2.10 6.77 -0.85
C PHE A 61 1.86 7.84 0.22
N ASN A 62 0.81 8.66 0.06
CA ASN A 62 0.43 9.65 1.07
C ASN A 62 -0.72 9.10 1.93
N TYR A 63 -0.63 9.27 3.25
CA TYR A 63 -1.67 8.90 4.20
C TYR A 63 -1.79 9.94 5.29
N LEU A 64 -2.96 10.58 5.38
CA LEU A 64 -3.28 11.61 6.38
C LEU A 64 -2.20 12.71 6.47
N GLY A 65 -1.66 13.13 5.31
CA GLY A 65 -0.63 14.17 5.23
C GLY A 65 0.82 13.69 5.38
N ILE A 66 1.04 12.41 5.70
CA ILE A 66 2.38 11.82 5.79
C ILE A 66 2.70 11.02 4.53
N ARG A 67 3.88 11.25 3.96
CA ARG A 67 4.41 10.41 2.88
C ARG A 67 5.11 9.18 3.46
N VAL A 68 4.54 8.02 3.18
CA VAL A 68 5.00 6.71 3.65
C VAL A 68 5.93 6.09 2.61
N PHE A 69 7.01 5.46 3.08
CA PHE A 69 8.00 4.71 2.31
C PHE A 69 8.30 3.38 3.03
N PRO A 70 8.92 2.38 2.39
CA PRO A 70 9.38 1.18 3.08
C PRO A 70 10.47 1.45 4.12
N SER A 71 11.24 2.53 3.93
CA SER A 71 12.34 2.92 4.81
C SER A 71 11.91 3.97 5.82
N LEU A 72 12.02 3.64 7.12
CA LEU A 72 11.73 4.59 8.21
C LEU A 72 12.61 5.84 8.15
N SER A 73 13.89 5.71 7.78
CA SER A 73 14.77 6.87 7.63
C SER A 73 14.32 7.79 6.49
N ARG A 74 13.83 7.23 5.37
CA ARG A 74 13.19 8.02 4.30
C ARG A 74 11.91 8.71 4.78
N ILE A 75 11.05 8.02 5.53
CA ILE A 75 9.84 8.64 6.12
C ILE A 75 10.25 9.82 7.00
N SER A 76 11.18 9.62 7.92
CA SER A 76 11.60 10.67 8.86
C SER A 76 12.15 11.88 8.13
N LYS A 77 13.10 11.66 7.21
CA LYS A 77 13.71 12.71 6.40
C LYS A 77 12.69 13.49 5.57
N TRP A 78 11.77 12.81 4.88
CA TRP A 78 10.82 13.50 3.99
C TRP A 78 9.77 14.31 4.73
N ASN A 79 9.32 13.85 5.90
CA ASN A 79 8.19 14.46 6.58
C ASN A 79 8.60 15.45 7.68
N TYR A 80 9.80 15.32 8.26
CA TYR A 80 10.20 16.13 9.42
C TYR A 80 11.45 16.98 9.22
N GLN A 81 12.27 16.75 8.18
CA GLN A 81 13.52 17.50 8.00
C GLN A 81 13.29 19.02 7.98
N SER A 82 12.28 19.49 7.23
CA SER A 82 11.97 20.92 7.14
C SER A 82 11.42 21.55 8.43
N LEU A 83 10.95 20.73 9.38
CA LEU A 83 10.57 21.17 10.72
C LEU A 83 11.79 21.24 11.64
N LEU A 84 12.68 20.25 11.54
CA LEU A 84 13.92 20.21 12.29
C LEU A 84 14.88 21.34 11.89
N ASP A 85 14.93 21.69 10.60
CA ASP A 85 15.75 22.79 10.08
C ASP A 85 15.32 24.18 10.61
N LYS A 86 14.17 24.27 11.30
CA LYS A 86 13.63 25.51 11.88
C LYS A 86 13.86 25.63 13.39
N ILE A 87 14.49 24.63 14.01
CA ILE A 87 14.86 24.62 15.44
C ILE A 87 16.34 24.95 15.55
#